data_AF-A0A7R8WU69-F1
#
_entry.id   AF-A0A7R8WU69-F1
#
_cell.length_a   1.000
_cell.length_b   1.000
_cell.length_c   1.000
_cell.angle_alpha   90.00
_cell.angle_beta   90.00
_cell.angle_gamma   90.00
#
_symmetry.space_group_name_H-M   'P 1'
#
loop_
_entity.id
_entity.type
_entity.pdbx_description
1 polymer ?
#
loop_
_entity_poly.entity_id
_entity_poly.type
_entity_poly.pdbx_seq_one_letter_code
_entity_poly.pdbx_strand_id
1 'polypeptide(L)' 'AIREDNGNILGFVKKYKDFSFYWILNAGHMVPSDAPYASRVMLNAITHPEKLHDWRSGCCDRKRSD' A
#
# COMPACT_ATOMS: atom_id res chain seq x y z
N ALA A 1 2.60 -7.88 -2.54
CA ALA A 1 1.23 -8.18 -2.99
C ALA A 1 0.27 -7.35 -2.15
N ILE A 2 -0.80 -6.84 -2.75
CA ILE A 2 -1.88 -6.13 -2.03
C ILE A 2 -2.77 -7.20 -1.42
N ARG A 3 -2.97 -7.17 -0.10
CA ARG A 3 -3.74 -8.15 0.67
C ARG A 3 -4.81 -7.44 1.50
N GLU A 4 -5.90 -8.14 1.74
CA GLU A 4 -6.97 -7.74 2.65
C GLU A 4 -6.84 -8.46 4.01
N ASP A 5 -7.54 -7.99 5.03
CA ASP A 5 -7.46 -8.49 6.42
C ASP A 5 -7.92 -9.95 6.56
N ASN A 6 -8.77 -10.42 5.65
CA ASN A 6 -9.22 -11.82 5.54
C ASN A 6 -8.17 -12.75 4.89
N GLY A 7 -6.99 -12.23 4.52
CA GLY A 7 -5.92 -12.99 3.88
C GLY A 7 -6.05 -13.14 2.36
N ASN A 8 -7.11 -12.58 1.76
CA ASN A 8 -7.31 -12.62 0.31
C ASN A 8 -6.26 -11.76 -0.42
N ILE A 9 -5.81 -12.25 -1.57
CA ILE A 9 -4.89 -11.53 -2.44
C ILE A 9 -5.73 -10.66 -3.37
N LEU A 10 -5.58 -9.34 -3.24
CA LEU A 10 -6.28 -8.36 -4.08
C LEU A 10 -5.46 -7.99 -5.33
N GLY A 11 -4.13 -8.17 -5.29
CA GLY A 11 -3.30 -7.84 -6.42
C GLY A 11 -1.80 -8.09 -6.22
N PHE A 12 -1.09 -8.07 -7.33
CA PHE A 12 0.37 -8.21 -7.38
C PHE A 12 1.01 -6.88 -7.76
N VAL A 13 2.24 -6.69 -7.29
CA VAL A 13 3.03 -5.49 -7.60
C VAL A 13 4.40 -5.96 -8.02
N LYS A 14 4.88 -5.46 -9.17
CA LYS A 14 6.24 -5.67 -9.65
C LYS A 14 6.91 -4.31 -9.78
N LYS A 15 8.01 -4.11 -9.04
CA LYS A 15 8.77 -2.86 -9.05
C LYS A 15 10.10 -3.08 -9.76
N TYR A 16 10.47 -2.16 -10.64
CA TYR A 16 11.79 -2.07 -11.25
C TYR A 16 12.24 -0.61 -11.27
N LYS A 17 13.24 -0.27 -10.45
CA LYS A 17 13.68 1.13 -10.22
C LYS A 17 12.48 2.03 -9.88
N ASP A 18 12.24 3.06 -10.69
CA ASP A 18 11.17 4.04 -10.52
C ASP A 18 9.84 3.62 -11.16
N PHE A 19 9.80 2.46 -11.82
CA PHE A 19 8.59 1.92 -12.42
C PHE A 19 7.96 0.87 -11.51
N SER A 20 6.70 1.10 -11.13
CA SER A 20 5.90 0.15 -10.35
C SER A 20 4.68 -0.27 -11.16
N PHE A 21 4.59 -1.57 -11.44
CA PHE A 21 3.48 -2.17 -12.15
C PHE A 21 2.53 -2.85 -11.15
N TYR A 22 1.28 -2.43 -11.16
CA TYR A 22 0.23 -2.93 -10.27
C TYR A 22 -0.74 -3.77 -11.08
N TRP A 23 -0.96 -5.00 -10.65
CA TRP A 23 -1.95 -5.91 -11.21
C TRP A 23 -3.03 -6.16 -10.17
N ILE A 24 -4.21 -5.58 -10.34
CA ILE A 24 -5.32 -5.70 -9.40
C ILE A 24 -6.28 -6.75 -9.93
N LEU A 25 -6.58 -7.74 -9.09
CA LEU A 25 -7.48 -8.84 -9.44
C LEU A 25 -8.93 -8.36 -9.35
N ASN A 26 -9.80 -8.93 -10.19
CA ASN A 26 -11.24 -8.62 -10.25
C ASN A 26 -11.59 -7.14 -10.52
N ALA A 27 -10.64 -6.36 -11.05
CA ALA A 27 -10.89 -4.99 -11.50
C ALA A 27 -11.01 -4.96 -13.03
N GLY A 28 -11.98 -4.21 -13.53
CA GLY A 28 -12.14 -3.92 -14.95
C GLY A 28 -11.37 -2.66 -15.36
N HIS A 29 -11.91 -1.95 -16.36
CA HIS A 29 -11.32 -0.70 -16.84
C HIS A 29 -11.29 0.40 -15.76
N MET A 30 -12.26 0.40 -14.84
CA MET A 30 -12.40 1.41 -13.79
C MET A 30 -11.98 0.86 -12.43
N VAL A 31 -10.68 0.68 -12.25
CA VAL A 31 -10.06 0.14 -11.04
C VAL A 31 -10.54 0.80 -9.73
N PRO A 32 -10.67 2.14 -9.61
CA PRO A 32 -11.13 2.75 -8.36
C PRO A 32 -12.60 2.45 -8.03
N SER A 33 -13.43 2.20 -9.06
CA SER A 33 -14.84 1.87 -8.89
C SER A 33 -15.02 0.41 -8.47
N ASP A 34 -14.30 -0.51 -9.12
CA ASP A 34 -14.44 -1.94 -8.87
C ASP A 34 -13.71 -2.40 -7.60
N ALA A 35 -12.55 -1.78 -7.31
CA ALA A 35 -11.70 -2.14 -6.18
C ALA A 35 -11.23 -0.89 -5.40
N PRO A 36 -12.12 -0.24 -4.63
CA PRO A 36 -11.82 1.02 -3.93
C PRO A 36 -10.72 0.86 -2.86
N TYR A 37 -10.66 -0.29 -2.18
CA TYR A 37 -9.63 -0.54 -1.17
C TYR A 37 -8.24 -0.70 -1.81
N ALA A 38 -8.12 -1.54 -2.84
CA ALA A 38 -6.85 -1.77 -3.53
C ALA A 38 -6.33 -0.49 -4.21
N SER A 39 -7.22 0.31 -4.80
CA SER A 39 -6.85 1.58 -5.42
C SER A 39 -6.34 2.59 -4.39
N ARG A 40 -6.94 2.68 -3.19
CA ARG A 40 -6.42 3.53 -2.11
C ARG A 40 -5.01 3.13 -1.68
N VAL A 41 -4.75 1.83 -1.53
CA VAL A 41 -3.41 1.31 -1.17
C VAL A 41 -2.39 1.64 -2.26
N MET A 42 -2.77 1.47 -3.53
CA MET A 42 -1.94 1.85 -4.67
C MET A 42 -1.64 3.35 -4.67
N LEU A 43 -2.65 4.20 -4.49
CA LEU A 43 -2.48 5.66 -4.45
C LEU A 43 -1.54 6.08 -3.32
N ASN A 44 -1.71 5.54 -2.11
CA ASN A 44 -0.81 5.82 -1.00
C ASN A 44 0.64 5.45 -1.29
N ALA A 45 0.87 4.33 -2.00
CA ALA A 45 2.20 3.89 -2.40
C ALA A 45 2.83 4.81 -3.46
N ILE A 46 2.03 5.49 -4.28
CA ILE A 46 2.48 6.43 -5.31
C ILE A 46 2.74 7.81 -4.71
N THR A 47 1.83 8.32 -3.88
CA THR A 47 1.91 9.69 -3.36
C THR A 47 2.92 9.85 -2.22
N HIS A 48 3.27 8.77 -1.52
CA HIS A 48 4.23 8.79 -0.42
C HIS A 48 5.36 7.77 -0.66
N PRO A 49 6.27 8.02 -1.62
CA PRO A 49 7.39 7.12 -1.89
C PRO A 49 8.42 7.08 -0.74
N GLU A 50 8.41 8.06 0.18
CA GLU A 50 9.46 8.29 1.18
C GLU A 50 9.31 7.46 2.48
N LYS A 51 8.19 6.77 2.71
CA LYS A 51 8.00 5.93 3.90
C LYS A 51 8.74 4.58 3.88
N LEU A 52 9.70 4.38 2.98
CA LEU A 52 10.57 3.20 2.94
C LEU A 52 11.93 3.39 3.64
N HIS A 53 12.19 4.55 4.27
CA HIS A 53 13.40 4.77 5.07
C HIS A 53 13.13 5.30 6.49
N ASP A 54 11.93 5.11 7.06
CA ASP A 54 11.73 5.39 8.48
C ASP A 54 12.11 4.15 9.33
N TRP A 55 13.39 4.07 9.70
CA TRP A 55 13.90 3.18 10.74
C TRP A 55 13.68 3.74 12.16
N ARG A 56 12.96 4.87 12.36
CA ARG A 56 12.83 5.52 13.69
C ARG A 56 11.57 5.18 14.48
N SER A 57 10.65 4.38 13.97
CA SER A 57 9.40 4.07 14.69
C SER A 57 9.48 2.83 15.61
N GLY A 58 10.65 2.19 15.73
CA GLY A 58 10.95 1.23 16.79
C GLY A 58 11.86 1.85 17.86
N CYS A 59 11.28 2.30 18.99
CA CYS A 59 11.76 2.05 20.38
C CYS A 59 11.44 3.12 21.45
N CYS A 60 10.79 4.26 21.17
CA CYS A 60 10.51 5.25 22.24
C CYS A 60 9.12 5.91 22.14
N ASP A 61 8.05 5.14 22.37
CA ASP A 61 6.84 5.69 22.99
C ASP A 61 6.82 5.27 24.47
N ARG A 62 7.66 5.95 25.25
CA ARG A 62 7.62 5.92 26.72
C ARG A 62 7.40 7.36 27.22
N LYS A 63 6.15 7.60 27.61
CA LYS A 63 5.61 8.65 28.50
C LYS A 63 5.60 10.10 27.99
N ARG A 64 4.37 10.64 27.90
CA ARG A 64 4.05 11.91 28.56
C ARG A 64 2.68 11.79 29.24
N SER A 65 2.71 11.46 30.52
CA SER A 65 1.67 11.79 31.47
C SER A 65 2.05 13.14 32.07
N ASP A 66 1.30 14.19 31.74
CA ASP A 66 1.08 15.39 32.55
C ASP A 66 -0.39 15.78 32.37
#